data_AF-A0A9N9JXC4-F1
#
_entry.id   AF-A0A9N9JXC4-F1
#
_cell.length_a   1.000
_cell.length_b   1.000
_cell.length_c   1.000
_cell.angle_alpha   90.00
_cell.angle_beta   90.00
_cell.angle_gamma   90.00
#
_symmetry.space_group_name_H-M   'P 1'
#
loop_
_entity.id
_entity.type
_entity.pdbx_description
1 polymer ?
#
loop_
_entity_poly.entity_id
_entity_poly.type
_entity_poly.pdbx_seq_one_letter_code
_entity_poly.pdbx_strand_id
1 'polypeptide(L)'
;MNPAWTYFKKLGHVLGFKQKRHLCTLYNTQINDAIRQARTHNKNCPNMTPEQKKICLQQMRSNKFTKSNLSKPVNLQTKISTNIESFGDHISKSEQISLEL
;
A
#
# COMPACT_ATOMS: atom_id res chain seq x y z
N MET A 1 6.50 -10.31 -10.50
CA MET A 1 5.41 -10.41 -9.50
C MET A 1 4.76 -9.03 -9.37
N ASN A 2 3.42 -8.92 -9.33
CA ASN A 2 2.74 -7.63 -9.27
C ASN A 2 2.80 -7.06 -7.82
N PRO A 3 3.19 -5.79 -7.62
CA PRO A 3 3.41 -5.23 -6.28
C PRO A 3 2.14 -5.11 -5.44
N ALA A 4 0.95 -5.19 -6.06
CA ALA A 4 -0.31 -5.26 -5.32
C ALA A 4 -0.41 -6.51 -4.44
N TRP A 5 0.34 -7.59 -4.76
CA TRP A 5 0.30 -8.86 -4.03
C TRP A 5 1.36 -8.97 -2.93
N THR A 6 2.13 -7.91 -2.67
CA THR A 6 3.27 -7.93 -1.72
C THR A 6 2.89 -8.41 -0.32
N TYR A 7 1.71 -8.02 0.17
CA TYR A 7 1.23 -8.36 1.52
C TYR A 7 0.15 -9.45 1.52
N PHE A 8 0.13 -10.27 0.46
CA PHE A 8 -0.86 -11.33 0.31
C PHE A 8 -0.21 -12.70 0.15
N LYS A 9 -0.68 -13.65 0.94
CA LYS A 9 -0.42 -15.07 0.73
C LYS A 9 -1.47 -15.63 -0.23
N LYS A 10 -1.04 -16.27 -1.32
CA LYS A 10 -1.95 -16.94 -2.23
C LYS A 10 -2.62 -18.11 -1.51
N LEU A 11 -3.95 -18.12 -1.50
CA LEU A 11 -4.74 -19.29 -1.13
C LEU A 11 -5.12 -20.01 -2.42
N GLY A 12 -5.27 -21.33 -2.35
CA GLY A 12 -5.78 -22.10 -3.47
C GLY A 12 -7.24 -21.77 -3.77
N HIS A 13 -7.92 -22.76 -4.35
CA HIS A 13 -9.38 -22.74 -4.37
C HIS A 13 -9.88 -23.00 -2.94
N VAL A 14 -10.70 -22.11 -2.41
CA VAL A 14 -11.35 -22.27 -1.10
C VAL A 14 -12.77 -22.77 -1.37
N LEU A 15 -13.16 -23.87 -0.73
CA LEU A 15 -14.50 -24.43 -0.87
C LEU A 15 -15.58 -23.37 -0.57
N GLY A 16 -16.60 -23.29 -1.43
CA GLY A 16 -17.66 -22.28 -1.34
C GLY A 16 -17.40 -20.98 -2.10
N PHE A 17 -16.20 -20.75 -2.63
CA PHE A 17 -15.88 -19.56 -3.43
C PHE A 17 -15.63 -19.94 -4.89
N LYS A 18 -16.26 -19.24 -5.84
CA LYS A 18 -16.06 -19.49 -7.29
C LYS A 18 -14.66 -19.11 -7.81
N GLN A 19 -13.93 -18.28 -7.07
CA GLN A 19 -12.63 -17.74 -7.47
C GLN A 19 -11.56 -18.13 -6.45
N LYS A 20 -10.31 -18.25 -6.93
CA LYS A 20 -9.13 -18.40 -6.05
C LYS A 20 -9.04 -17.19 -5.12
N ARG A 21 -8.45 -17.39 -3.93
CA ARG A 21 -8.42 -16.38 -2.87
C ARG A 21 -6.99 -16.00 -2.52
N HIS A 22 -6.82 -14.84 -1.91
CA HIS A 22 -5.57 -14.37 -1.34
C HIS A 22 -5.83 -13.88 0.09
N LEU A 23 -4.95 -14.22 1.02
CA LEU A 23 -5.03 -13.79 2.43
C LEU A 23 -4.07 -12.62 2.66
N CYS A 24 -4.59 -11.49 3.13
CA CYS A 24 -3.74 -10.40 3.61
C CYS A 24 -3.01 -10.83 4.89
N THR A 25 -1.67 -10.74 4.90
CA THR A 25 -0.84 -11.16 6.03
C THR A 25 -0.87 -10.17 7.20
N LEU A 26 -1.33 -8.93 6.97
CA LEU A 26 -1.37 -7.87 7.99
C LEU A 26 -2.72 -7.82 8.73
N TYR A 27 -3.81 -8.17 8.05
CA TYR A 27 -5.19 -8.02 8.56
C TYR A 27 -6.01 -9.31 8.50
N ASN A 28 -5.37 -10.43 8.10
CA ASN A 28 -5.96 -11.76 8.01
C ASN A 28 -7.29 -11.84 7.22
N THR A 29 -7.49 -10.91 6.27
CA THR A 29 -8.70 -10.82 5.44
C THR A 29 -8.46 -11.51 4.09
N GLN A 30 -9.45 -12.27 3.63
CA GLN A 30 -9.41 -12.93 2.33
C GLN A 30 -10.06 -12.08 1.24
N ILE A 31 -9.41 -11.98 0.08
CA ILE A 31 -9.92 -11.33 -1.13
C ILE A 31 -9.85 -12.29 -2.33
N ASN A 32 -10.59 -12.00 -3.40
CA ASN A 32 -10.48 -12.78 -4.63
C ASN A 32 -9.14 -12.52 -5.32
N ASP A 33 -8.69 -13.47 -6.12
CA ASP A 33 -7.55 -13.35 -7.03
C ASP A 33 -7.88 -12.39 -8.19
N ALA A 34 -8.07 -11.12 -7.84
CA ALA A 34 -8.40 -10.03 -8.74
C ALA A 34 -7.57 -8.80 -8.38
N ILE A 35 -6.78 -8.30 -9.34
CA ILE A 35 -5.84 -7.20 -9.10
C ILE A 35 -6.51 -5.92 -8.57
N ARG A 36 -7.74 -5.64 -9.04
CA ARG A 36 -8.53 -4.51 -8.57
C ARG A 36 -8.86 -4.63 -7.08
N GLN A 37 -9.18 -5.83 -6.59
CA GLN A 37 -9.47 -6.05 -5.18
C GLN A 37 -8.20 -5.89 -4.32
N ALA A 38 -7.06 -6.40 -4.78
CA ALA A 38 -5.78 -6.21 -4.09
C ALA A 38 -5.42 -4.72 -3.96
N ARG A 39 -5.60 -3.95 -5.04
CA ARG A 39 -5.40 -2.49 -5.04
C ARG A 39 -6.29 -1.78 -4.04
N THR A 40 -7.58 -2.09 -4.05
CA THR A 40 -8.55 -1.50 -3.11
C THR A 40 -8.20 -1.85 -1.67
N HIS A 41 -7.86 -3.12 -1.40
CA HIS A 41 -7.47 -3.55 -0.07
C HIS A 41 -6.21 -2.83 0.42
N ASN A 42 -5.15 -2.71 -0.39
CA ASN A 42 -3.92 -2.01 0.04
C ASN A 42 -4.14 -0.54 0.39
N LYS A 43 -5.08 0.15 -0.27
CA LYS A 43 -5.45 1.53 0.10
C LYS A 43 -6.12 1.59 1.47
N ASN A 44 -7.00 0.62 1.74
CA ASN A 44 -7.92 0.65 2.87
C ASN A 44 -7.53 -0.30 4.01
N CYS A 45 -6.40 -0.98 3.92
CA CYS A 45 -5.96 -1.92 4.95
C CYS A 45 -5.71 -1.17 6.26
N PRO A 46 -6.37 -1.54 7.37
CA PRO A 46 -6.25 -0.83 8.64
C PRO A 46 -4.89 -1.06 9.31
N ASN A 47 -4.32 -2.26 9.15
CA ASN A 47 -3.04 -2.65 9.76
C ASN A 47 -1.82 -2.35 8.87
N MET A 48 -2.01 -1.61 7.78
CA MET A 48 -0.90 -1.22 6.91
C MET A 48 -0.43 0.19 7.27
N THR A 49 0.86 0.31 7.55
CA THR A 49 1.50 1.60 7.86
C THR A 49 1.46 2.56 6.66
N PRO A 50 1.50 3.89 6.88
CA PRO A 50 1.55 4.87 5.81
C PRO A 50 2.71 4.61 4.81
N GLU A 51 3.87 4.18 5.30
CA GLU A 51 5.05 3.87 4.49
C GLU A 51 4.79 2.66 3.59
N GLN A 52 4.22 1.58 4.13
CA GLN A 52 3.86 0.38 3.36
C GLN A 52 2.81 0.70 2.28
N LYS A 53 1.82 1.54 2.60
CA LYS A 53 0.83 2.04 1.64
C LYS A 53 1.50 2.82 0.52
N LYS A 54 2.40 3.75 0.87
CA LYS A 54 3.16 4.56 -0.09
C LYS A 54 3.99 3.69 -1.04
N ILE A 55 4.75 2.73 -0.50
CA ILE A 55 5.55 1.80 -1.30
C ILE A 55 4.67 1.02 -2.28
N CYS A 56 3.56 0.43 -1.79
CA CYS A 56 2.68 -0.37 -2.63
C CYS A 56 2.03 0.47 -3.74
N LEU A 57 1.57 1.68 -3.43
CA LEU A 57 0.95 2.59 -4.39
C LEU A 57 1.95 3.18 -5.38
N GLN A 58 3.17 3.50 -4.95
CA GLN A 58 4.22 4.06 -5.81
C GLN A 58 4.79 3.01 -6.77
N GLN A 59 5.01 1.78 -6.30
CA GLN A 59 5.42 0.65 -7.14
C GLN A 59 4.34 0.27 -8.17
N MET A 60 3.07 0.51 -7.88
CA MET A 60 1.98 0.29 -8.84
C MET A 60 1.86 1.39 -9.90
N ARG A 61 2.35 2.61 -9.63
CA ARG A 61 2.38 3.73 -10.58
C ARG A 61 3.62 3.73 -11.46
N SER A 62 4.73 3.21 -10.94
CA SER A 62 5.99 3.13 -11.68
C SER A 62 6.03 1.85 -12.51
N ASN A 63 5.88 1.96 -13.83
CA ASN A 63 6.19 0.85 -14.77
C ASN A 63 7.67 0.42 -14.73
N LYS A 64 8.52 1.14 -14.00
CA LYS A 64 9.91 0.75 -13.70
C LYS A 64 9.93 -0.03 -12.38
N PHE A 65 9.87 -1.35 -12.50
CA PHE A 65 10.25 -2.27 -11.44
C PHE A 65 11.77 -2.20 -11.27
N THR A 66 12.30 -1.14 -10.66
CA THR A 66 13.65 -1.20 -10.11
C THR A 66 13.59 -2.25 -8.99
N LYS A 67 14.33 -3.35 -9.20
CA LYS A 67 14.60 -4.37 -8.18
C LYS A 67 15.25 -3.70 -6.97
N SER A 68 14.46 -3.07 -6.11
CA SER A 68 14.92 -2.62 -4.82
C SER A 68 15.01 -3.87 -3.95
N ASN A 69 16.23 -4.14 -3.48
CA ASN A 69 16.60 -5.29 -2.69
C ASN A 69 15.68 -5.44 -1.46
N LEU A 70 14.67 -6.30 -1.57
CA LEU A 70 13.95 -6.84 -0.42
C LEU A 70 14.79 -7.98 0.17
N SER A 71 16.00 -7.65 0.61
CA SER A 71 16.92 -8.56 1.27
C SER A 71 17.35 -7.90 2.57
N LYS A 72 16.51 -8.02 3.60
CA LYS A 72 16.88 -8.37 4.99
C LYS A 72 15.69 -8.17 5.95
N PRO A 73 15.50 -9.06 6.93
CA PRO A 73 14.54 -8.86 8.01
C PRO A 73 14.93 -7.63 8.83
N VAL A 74 13.93 -6.83 9.19
CA VAL A 74 14.05 -5.64 10.02
C VAL A 74 14.61 -6.04 11.39
N ASN A 75 15.86 -5.66 11.66
CA ASN A 75 16.37 -5.65 13.02
C ASN A 75 16.03 -4.27 13.61
N LEU A 76 15.15 -4.28 14.61
CA LEU A 76 14.64 -3.12 15.31
C LEU A 76 15.77 -2.55 16.16
N GLN A 77 16.47 -1.52 15.67
CA GLN A 77 17.32 -0.68 16.52
C GLN A 77 16.98 0.78 16.30
N THR A 78 16.19 1.27 17.25
CA THR A 78 15.82 2.66 17.47
C THR A 78 17.06 3.56 17.47
N LYS A 79 17.14 4.47 16.50
CA LYS A 79 17.88 5.73 16.65
C LYS A 79 17.01 6.86 16.12
N ILE A 80 16.40 7.57 17.07
CA ILE A 80 15.85 8.90 16.85
C ILE A 80 17.05 9.81 16.58
N SER A 81 17.11 10.36 15.37
CA SER A 81 17.96 11.52 15.07
C SER A 81 17.08 12.59 14.46
N THR A 82 16.81 13.61 15.25
CA THR A 82 16.28 14.91 14.84
C THR A 82 17.27 15.58 13.89
N ASN A 83 16.82 15.91 12.68
CA ASN A 83 17.30 17.09 11.98
C ASN A 83 16.22 17.58 11.00
N ILE A 84 15.95 18.87 11.07
CA ILE A 84 14.86 19.58 10.42
C ILE A 84 15.34 20.05 9.05
N GLU A 85 14.58 19.78 7.99
CA GLU A 85 14.63 20.59 6.78
C GLU A 85 13.23 21.19 6.53
N SER A 86 13.21 22.51 6.54
CA SER A 86 12.08 23.36 6.17
C SER A 86 11.71 23.08 4.70
N PHE A 87 10.52 22.52 4.47
CA PHE A 87 9.90 22.54 3.15
C PHE A 87 8.80 23.59 3.16
N GLY A 88 9.15 24.77 2.63
CA GLY A 88 8.19 25.80 2.26
C GLY A 88 7.23 25.29 1.18
N ASP A 89 5.96 25.57 1.44
CA ASP A 89 4.83 25.85 0.54
C ASP A 89 4.58 24.99 -0.70
N HIS A 90 3.38 24.37 -0.73
CA HIS A 90 2.38 24.56 -1.80
C HIS A 90 1.01 24.08 -1.30
N ILE A 91 0.18 24.98 -0.75
CA ILE A 91 -1.26 24.75 -0.64
C ILE A 91 -1.84 24.92 -2.05
N SER A 92 -2.48 23.86 -2.55
CA SER A 92 -3.17 23.85 -3.84
C SER A 92 -4.39 24.79 -3.80
N LYS A 93 -4.55 25.64 -4.81
CA LYS A 93 -5.65 26.62 -4.99
C LYS A 93 -7.02 25.97 -5.28
N SER A 94 -7.40 24.90 -4.56
CA SER A 94 -8.66 24.17 -4.82
C SER A 94 -9.80 24.48 -3.86
N GLU A 95 -9.67 25.49 -2.98
CA GLU A 95 -10.75 25.96 -2.10
C GLU A 95 -11.16 27.41 -2.41
N GLN A 96 -11.39 27.73 -3.69
CA GLN A 96 -12.26 28.84 -4.07
C GLN A 96 -13.58 28.26 -4.57
N ILE A 97 -14.48 27.95 -3.63
CA ILE A 97 -15.90 27.89 -3.95
C ILE A 97 -16.45 29.28 -3.68
N SER A 98 -16.61 30.05 -4.75
CA SER A 98 -17.55 31.16 -4.77
C SER A 98 -18.94 30.62 -4.50
N LEU A 99 -19.57 31.06 -3.42
CA LEU A 99 -21.02 31.22 -3.41
C LEU A 99 -21.32 32.61 -2.84
N GLU A 100 -21.44 33.56 -3.75
CA GLU A 100 -22.34 34.69 -3.56
C GLU A 100 -23.78 34.13 -3.57
N LEU A 101 -24.50 34.33 -2.47
CA LEU A 101 -25.92 34.69 -2.39
C LEU A 101 -26.32 34.90 -0.93
#